data_AF-A0A183AYZ1-F1
#
_entry.id   AF-A0A183AYZ1-F1
#
_cell.length_a   1.000
_cell.length_b   1.000
_cell.length_c   1.000
_cell.angle_alpha   90.00
_cell.angle_beta   90.00
_cell.angle_gamma   90.00
#
_symmetry.space_group_name_H-M   'P 1'
#
loop_
_entity.id
_entity.type
_entity.pdbx_description
1 polymer ?
#
loop_
_entity_poly.entity_id
_entity_poly.type
_entity_poly.pdbx_seq_one_letter_code
_entity_poly.pdbx_strand_id
1 'polypeptide(L)'
;LKLDEAVAQLSELVGGSAPLFSIRYECLKIIKRDGEDYGMLADRVNRECERFKLRSLTDNQLKCLMFIRALQNLEDADIRIRLLSRLDQDPDMDMKSLITECKRLPSLKHDTALVEQKTSIADVHAMHCPKNQPLMKNFKSVKSATSKPPSAC
;
A
#
# COMPACT_ATOMS: atom_id res chain seq x y z
N LEU A 1 14.12 -14.62 -31.42
CA LEU A 1 13.82 -13.39 -30.67
C LEU A 1 13.95 -12.22 -31.63
N LYS A 2 12.83 -11.55 -31.94
CA LYS A 2 12.86 -10.32 -32.75
C LYS A 2 13.51 -9.20 -31.93
N LEU A 3 14.20 -8.27 -32.60
CA LEU A 3 14.81 -7.10 -31.95
C LEU A 3 13.79 -6.36 -31.06
N ASP A 4 12.55 -6.25 -31.54
CA ASP A 4 11.44 -5.60 -30.81
C ASP A 4 11.06 -6.32 -29.52
N GLU A 5 11.12 -7.65 -29.52
CA GLU A 5 10.80 -8.50 -28.37
C GLU A 5 11.91 -8.43 -27.32
N ALA A 6 13.18 -8.38 -27.77
CA ALA A 6 14.32 -8.18 -26.89
C ALA A 6 14.34 -6.78 -26.27
N VAL A 7 13.93 -5.74 -27.01
CA VAL A 7 13.82 -4.36 -26.50
C VAL A 7 12.68 -4.22 -25.49
N ALA A 8 11.54 -4.87 -25.73
CA ALA A 8 10.43 -4.91 -24.76
C ALA A 8 10.85 -5.60 -23.45
N GLN A 9 11.48 -6.77 -23.54
CA GLN A 9 11.95 -7.52 -22.37
C GLN A 9 13.06 -6.76 -21.62
N LEU A 10 13.99 -6.12 -22.33
CA LEU A 10 15.02 -5.28 -21.71
C LEU A 10 14.44 -4.02 -21.07
N SER A 11 13.37 -3.44 -21.63
CA SER A 11 12.67 -2.30 -21.01
C SER A 11 11.96 -2.70 -19.72
N GLU A 12 11.43 -3.92 -19.67
CA GLU A 12 10.79 -4.50 -18.49
C GLU A 12 11.81 -4.91 -17.40
N LEU A 13 13.00 -5.40 -17.81
CA LEU A 13 14.07 -5.87 -16.92
C LEU A 13 15.00 -4.78 -16.39
N VAL A 14 15.22 -3.68 -17.14
CA VAL A 14 16.23 -2.66 -16.80
C VAL A 14 15.63 -1.43 -16.11
N GLY A 15 14.32 -1.21 -16.20
CA GLY A 15 13.72 -0.08 -15.53
C GLY A 15 12.23 -0.23 -15.43
N GLY A 16 11.71 -0.44 -14.22
CA GLY A 16 10.33 -0.09 -13.93
C GLY A 16 10.13 1.36 -14.36
N SER A 17 9.55 1.57 -15.53
CA SER A 17 9.24 2.90 -16.01
C SER A 17 8.33 3.48 -14.95
N ALA A 18 8.79 4.51 -14.24
CA ALA A 18 7.95 5.20 -13.26
C ALA A 18 6.59 5.43 -13.92
N PRO A 19 5.48 5.03 -13.29
CA PRO A 19 4.17 5.15 -13.90
C PRO A 19 3.95 6.56 -14.44
N LEU A 20 3.18 6.70 -15.52
CA LEU A 20 3.06 7.98 -16.23
C LEU A 20 2.62 9.12 -15.29
N PHE A 21 1.82 8.84 -14.25
CA PHE A 21 1.47 9.85 -13.25
C PHE A 21 2.63 10.26 -12.35
N SER A 22 3.57 9.37 -12.02
CA SER A 22 4.78 9.72 -11.28
C SER A 22 5.65 10.68 -12.09
N ILE A 23 5.87 10.40 -13.38
CA ILE A 23 6.59 11.31 -14.29
C ILE A 23 5.88 12.66 -14.35
N ARG A 24 4.56 12.66 -14.54
CA ARG A 24 3.75 13.89 -14.61
C ARG A 24 3.83 14.70 -13.32
N TYR A 25 3.77 14.04 -12.18
CA TYR A 25 3.86 14.67 -10.87
C TYR A 25 5.22 15.32 -10.63
N GLU A 26 6.31 14.65 -11.02
CA GLU A 26 7.66 15.22 -10.91
C GLU A 26 7.85 16.46 -11.79
N CYS A 27 7.22 16.51 -12.97
CA CYS A 27 7.23 17.73 -13.80
C CYS A 27 6.57 18.92 -13.09
N LEU A 28 5.52 18.69 -12.29
CA LEU A 28 4.86 19.74 -11.51
C LEU A 28 5.69 20.24 -10.32
N LYS A 29 6.80 19.55 -10.00
CA LYS A 29 7.73 19.95 -8.94
C LYS A 29 8.91 20.77 -9.47
N ILE A 30 8.96 21.09 -10.76
CA ILE A 30 10.01 21.94 -11.32
C ILE A 30 10.02 23.29 -10.59
N ILE A 31 11.15 23.59 -9.99
CA ILE A 31 11.49 24.86 -9.36
C ILE A 31 12.83 25.29 -9.94
N LYS A 32 12.98 26.58 -10.24
CA LYS A 32 14.23 27.15 -10.74
C LYS A 32 15.35 26.86 -9.73
N ARG A 33 16.48 26.33 -10.22
CA ARG A 33 17.64 26.05 -9.36
C ARG A 33 18.49 27.30 -9.13
N ASP A 34 19.25 27.29 -8.04
CA ASP A 34 20.27 28.30 -7.78
C ASP A 34 21.32 28.26 -8.90
N GLY A 35 21.71 29.43 -9.41
CA GLY A 35 22.65 29.57 -10.53
C GLY A 35 22.10 29.19 -11.92
N GLU A 36 20.88 28.65 -12.03
CA GLU A 36 20.24 28.38 -13.32
C GLU A 36 19.80 29.68 -13.99
N ASP A 37 20.11 29.91 -15.26
CA ASP A 37 19.53 31.03 -16.01
C ASP A 37 18.13 30.69 -16.56
N TYR A 38 17.44 31.66 -17.14
CA TYR A 38 16.10 31.45 -17.68
C TYR A 38 16.08 30.55 -18.92
N GLY A 39 17.16 30.51 -19.72
CA GLY A 39 17.27 29.63 -20.87
C GLY A 39 17.36 28.16 -20.44
N MET A 40 18.24 27.87 -19.49
CA MET A 40 18.38 26.53 -18.89
C MET A 40 17.07 26.05 -18.24
N LEU A 41 16.35 26.96 -17.56
CA LEU A 41 15.03 26.65 -17.02
C LEU A 41 14.02 26.34 -18.14
N ALA A 42 13.97 27.15 -19.19
CA ALA A 42 13.06 26.94 -20.32
C ALA A 42 13.33 25.60 -21.03
N ASP A 43 14.59 25.27 -21.27
CA ASP A 43 14.99 23.98 -21.86
C ASP A 43 14.59 22.79 -20.98
N ARG A 44 14.76 22.92 -19.66
CA ARG A 44 14.32 21.91 -18.70
C ARG A 44 12.80 21.77 -18.69
N VAL A 45 12.05 22.87 -18.66
CA VAL A 45 10.58 22.85 -18.72
C VAL A 45 10.11 22.18 -20.01
N ASN A 46 10.67 22.53 -21.17
CA ASN A 46 10.31 21.92 -22.44
C ASN A 46 10.52 20.40 -22.44
N ARG A 47 11.71 19.95 -22.01
CA ARG A 47 12.02 18.52 -21.92
C ARG A 47 11.07 17.77 -20.98
N GLU A 48 10.77 18.34 -19.82
CA GLU A 48 9.84 17.69 -18.88
C GLU A 48 8.40 17.71 -19.42
N CYS A 49 7.96 18.75 -20.13
CA CYS A 49 6.66 18.78 -20.79
C CYS A 49 6.51 17.72 -21.89
N GLU A 50 7.58 17.39 -22.62
CA GLU A 50 7.59 16.28 -23.58
C GLU A 50 7.43 14.91 -22.90
N ARG A 51 8.05 14.74 -21.73
CA ARG A 51 7.91 13.55 -20.87
C ARG A 51 6.54 13.47 -20.20
N PHE A 52 5.95 14.61 -19.84
CA PHE A 52 4.64 14.75 -19.24
C PHE A 52 3.50 14.27 -20.15
N LYS A 53 3.74 14.26 -21.48
CA LYS A 53 2.75 13.90 -22.51
C LYS A 53 1.48 14.73 -22.42
N LEU A 54 1.62 16.05 -22.35
CA LEU A 54 0.52 17.01 -22.14
C LEU A 54 -0.65 16.80 -23.10
N ARG A 55 -0.38 16.50 -24.38
CA ARG A 55 -1.42 16.27 -25.41
C ARG A 55 -2.36 15.09 -25.13
N SER A 56 -1.93 14.16 -24.27
CA SER A 56 -2.72 12.98 -23.88
C SER A 56 -3.39 13.14 -22.51
N LEU A 57 -3.20 14.29 -21.85
CA LEU A 57 -3.73 14.54 -20.52
C LEU A 57 -5.17 15.04 -20.62
N THR A 58 -6.07 14.44 -19.84
CA THR A 58 -7.44 14.95 -19.73
C THR A 58 -7.53 16.09 -18.70
N ASP A 59 -8.55 16.93 -18.82
CA ASP A 59 -8.80 18.00 -17.85
C ASP A 59 -8.93 17.49 -16.41
N ASN A 60 -9.56 16.33 -16.22
CA ASN A 60 -9.71 15.74 -14.89
C ASN A 60 -8.38 15.23 -14.33
N GLN A 61 -7.55 14.61 -15.18
CA GLN A 61 -6.20 14.19 -14.78
C GLN A 61 -5.34 15.39 -14.37
N LEU A 62 -5.41 16.51 -15.11
CA LEU A 62 -4.72 17.74 -14.75
C LEU A 62 -5.18 18.29 -13.39
N LYS A 63 -6.50 18.40 -13.19
CA LYS A 63 -7.07 18.87 -11.92
C LYS A 63 -6.62 18.00 -10.74
N CYS A 64 -6.64 16.68 -10.90
CA CYS A 64 -6.21 15.74 -9.86
C CYS A 64 -4.72 15.88 -9.55
N LEU A 65 -3.86 15.97 -10.56
CA LEU A 65 -2.43 16.19 -10.37
C LEU A 65 -2.13 17.52 -9.65
N MET A 66 -2.82 18.60 -10.02
CA MET A 66 -2.70 19.90 -9.35
C MET A 66 -3.14 19.83 -7.88
N PHE A 67 -4.23 19.12 -7.60
CA PHE A 67 -4.69 18.89 -6.23
C PHE A 67 -3.64 18.15 -5.40
N ILE A 68 -3.12 17.03 -5.91
CA ILE A 68 -2.08 16.25 -5.22
C ILE A 68 -0.81 17.10 -5.00
N ARG A 69 -0.42 17.91 -5.98
CA ARG A 69 0.74 18.81 -5.90
C ARG A 69 0.55 19.92 -4.86
N ALA A 70 -0.68 20.33 -4.58
CA ALA A 70 -1.01 21.33 -3.57
C ALA A 70 -0.90 20.79 -2.13
N LEU A 71 -0.96 19.47 -1.93
CA LEU A 71 -0.78 18.83 -0.63
C LEU A 71 0.69 18.84 -0.21
N GLN A 72 1.26 19.99 0.15
CA GLN A 72 2.72 20.11 0.38
C GLN A 72 3.16 19.73 1.79
N ASN A 73 2.23 19.66 2.75
CA ASN A 73 2.55 19.38 4.14
C ASN A 73 3.17 17.98 4.30
N LEU A 74 3.98 17.81 5.34
CA LEU A 74 4.61 16.51 5.63
C LEU A 74 3.57 15.46 6.01
N GLU A 75 2.52 15.85 6.74
CA GLU A 75 1.38 14.99 7.11
C GLU A 75 0.68 14.38 5.89
N ASP A 76 0.76 15.09 4.74
CA ASP A 76 0.14 14.65 3.51
C ASP A 76 1.03 13.73 2.65
N ALA A 77 2.23 13.35 3.10
CA ALA A 77 3.13 12.54 2.29
C ALA A 77 2.51 11.18 1.91
N ASP A 78 1.89 10.51 2.87
CA ASP A 78 1.23 9.22 2.64
C ASP A 78 0.03 9.34 1.70
N ILE A 79 -0.76 10.40 1.84
CA ILE A 79 -1.94 10.62 1.00
C ILE A 79 -1.49 10.90 -0.44
N ARG A 80 -0.46 11.71 -0.66
CA ARG A 80 0.09 11.97 -2.00
C ARG A 80 0.49 10.68 -2.70
N ILE A 81 1.27 9.83 -2.03
CA ILE A 81 1.76 8.55 -2.61
C ILE A 81 0.59 7.66 -3.04
N ARG A 82 -0.44 7.54 -2.19
CA ARG A 82 -1.60 6.69 -2.48
C ARG A 82 -2.47 7.26 -3.60
N LEU A 83 -2.70 8.58 -3.62
CA LEU A 83 -3.47 9.21 -4.70
C LEU A 83 -2.77 9.08 -6.05
N LEU A 84 -1.44 9.18 -6.09
CA LEU A 84 -0.67 8.92 -7.32
C LEU A 84 -0.83 7.47 -7.80
N SER A 85 -0.69 6.50 -6.88
CA SER A 85 -0.92 5.09 -7.21
C SER A 85 -2.36 4.82 -7.68
N ARG A 86 -3.35 5.54 -7.14
CA ARG A 86 -4.74 5.41 -7.57
C ARG A 86 -4.96 5.99 -8.97
N LEU A 87 -4.36 7.12 -9.29
CA LEU A 87 -4.40 7.69 -10.64
C LEU A 87 -3.77 6.76 -11.67
N ASP A 88 -2.69 6.06 -11.32
CA ASP A 88 -2.09 5.05 -12.20
C ASP A 88 -3.04 3.87 -12.50
N GLN A 89 -3.92 3.52 -11.56
CA GLN A 89 -4.89 2.44 -11.72
C GLN A 89 -6.18 2.88 -12.41
N ASP A 90 -6.58 4.14 -12.23
CA ASP A 90 -7.82 4.72 -12.72
C ASP A 90 -7.54 6.05 -13.44
N PRO A 91 -7.20 5.98 -14.74
CA PRO A 91 -6.90 7.17 -15.54
C PRO A 91 -8.08 8.14 -15.67
N ASP A 92 -9.31 7.67 -15.49
CA ASP A 92 -10.54 8.46 -15.63
C ASP A 92 -11.02 9.05 -14.31
N MET A 93 -10.23 8.87 -13.23
CA MET A 93 -10.56 9.38 -11.91
C MET A 93 -10.86 10.88 -11.94
N ASP A 94 -12.03 11.24 -11.43
CA ASP A 94 -12.48 12.61 -11.29
C ASP A 94 -12.12 13.19 -9.91
N MET A 95 -12.31 14.51 -9.77
CA MET A 95 -12.04 15.21 -8.51
C MET A 95 -12.89 14.67 -7.35
N LYS A 96 -14.12 14.22 -7.61
CA LYS A 96 -15.01 13.71 -6.56
C LYS A 96 -14.47 12.38 -5.99
N SER A 97 -14.03 11.49 -6.86
CA SER A 97 -13.41 10.21 -6.51
C SER A 97 -12.09 10.43 -5.78
N LEU A 98 -11.28 11.38 -6.24
CA LEU A 98 -10.04 11.78 -5.57
C LEU A 98 -10.29 12.23 -4.12
N ILE A 99 -11.26 13.11 -3.90
CA ILE A 99 -11.62 13.60 -2.55
C ILE A 99 -12.18 12.47 -1.67
N THR A 100 -12.90 11.53 -2.26
CA THR A 100 -13.41 10.35 -1.55
C THR A 100 -12.25 9.49 -1.03
N GLU A 101 -11.25 9.26 -1.87
CA GLU A 101 -10.01 8.57 -1.47
C GLU A 101 -9.25 9.32 -0.38
N CYS A 102 -9.19 10.66 -0.44
CA CYS A 102 -8.62 11.48 0.63
C CYS A 102 -9.26 11.20 1.98
N LYS A 103 -10.59 11.09 2.03
CA LYS A 103 -11.36 10.90 3.26
C LYS A 103 -11.32 9.46 3.78
N ARG A 104 -11.26 8.49 2.87
CA ARG A 104 -11.20 7.06 3.21
C ARG A 104 -9.92 6.67 3.94
N LEU A 105 -8.83 7.40 3.71
CA LEU A 105 -7.51 7.02 4.22
C LEU A 105 -7.32 7.27 5.73
N PRO A 106 -7.72 8.43 6.27
CA PRO A 106 -7.76 8.64 7.73
C PRO A 106 -8.69 7.65 8.45
N SER A 107 -9.87 7.33 7.87
CA SER A 107 -10.80 6.38 8.50
C SER A 107 -10.20 4.98 8.59
N LEU A 108 -9.50 4.51 7.56
CA LEU A 108 -8.80 3.22 7.62
C LEU A 108 -7.67 3.18 8.67
N LYS A 109 -6.91 4.27 8.83
CA LYS A 109 -5.87 4.35 9.88
C LYS A 109 -6.51 4.23 11.27
N HIS A 110 -7.63 4.90 11.50
CA HIS A 110 -8.39 4.80 12.75
C HIS A 110 -8.95 3.38 12.97
N ASP A 111 -9.57 2.79 11.96
CA ASP A 111 -10.16 1.45 12.06
C ASP A 111 -9.09 0.38 12.32
N THR A 112 -7.91 0.50 11.70
CA THR A 112 -6.77 -0.40 11.93
C THR A 112 -6.28 -0.29 13.38
N ALA A 113 -6.15 0.93 13.91
CA ALA A 113 -5.76 1.14 15.30
C ALA A 113 -6.78 0.55 16.30
N LEU A 114 -8.08 0.64 16.01
CA LEU A 114 -9.11 0.01 16.85
C LEU A 114 -9.03 -1.53 16.84
N VAL A 115 -8.68 -2.14 15.71
CA VAL A 115 -8.50 -3.60 15.60
C VAL A 115 -7.25 -4.03 16.36
N GLU A 116 -6.12 -3.32 16.19
CA GLU A 116 -4.87 -3.60 16.91
C GLU A 116 -5.03 -3.47 18.43
N GLN A 117 -5.79 -2.47 18.89
CA GLN A 117 -6.10 -2.29 20.31
C GLN A 117 -6.96 -3.44 20.86
N LYS A 118 -7.92 -3.96 20.08
CA LYS A 118 -8.74 -5.11 20.49
C LYS A 118 -7.96 -6.42 20.57
N THR A 119 -6.99 -6.64 19.67
CA THR A 119 -6.08 -7.81 19.74
C THR A 119 -5.14 -7.73 20.94
N SER A 120 -4.67 -6.53 21.33
CA SER A 120 -3.86 -6.34 22.54
C SER A 120 -4.62 -6.65 23.84
N ILE A 121 -5.93 -6.35 23.88
CA ILE A 121 -6.79 -6.67 25.04
C ILE A 121 -7.19 -8.17 25.06
N ALA A 122 -7.27 -8.82 23.91
CA ALA A 122 -7.69 -10.22 23.80
C ALA A 122 -6.58 -11.25 24.10
N ASP A 123 -5.30 -10.85 24.11
CA ASP A 123 -4.15 -11.77 24.27
C ASP A 123 -3.57 -11.87 25.70
N VAL A 124 -4.33 -11.52 26.74
CA VAL A 124 -3.94 -11.80 28.15
C VAL A 124 -5.00 -12.62 28.88
N HIS A 125 -5.32 -13.80 28.34
CA HIS A 125 -5.73 -14.94 29.16
C HIS A 125 -4.94 -16.18 28.75
N ALA A 126 -3.62 -16.10 28.91
CA ALA A 126 -2.79 -17.29 29.01
C ALA A 126 -3.26 -18.10 30.23
N MET A 127 -3.91 -19.25 29.98
CA MET A 127 -4.32 -20.21 31.00
C MET A 127 -3.09 -20.64 31.80
N HIS A 128 -3.05 -20.23 33.07
CA HIS A 128 -2.05 -20.68 34.03
C HIS A 128 -2.20 -22.20 34.21
N CYS A 129 -1.20 -22.97 33.78
CA CYS A 129 -1.09 -24.38 34.07
C CYS A 129 -0.04 -24.57 35.19
N PRO A 130 -0.43 -24.88 36.44
CA PRO A 130 0.54 -25.15 37.49
C PRO A 130 1.00 -26.61 37.39
N LYS A 131 2.32 -26.84 37.29
CA LYS A 131 2.95 -28.15 37.45
C LYS A 131 4.00 -28.15 38.57
N ASN A 132 3.89 -29.20 39.40
CA ASN A 132 4.85 -29.82 40.33
C ASN A 132 4.78 -29.28 41.79
N GLN A 133 4.60 -30.09 42.85
CA GLN A 133 5.44 -31.24 43.28
C GLN A 133 4.74 -32.19 44.32
N PRO A 134 5.36 -33.31 44.78
CA PRO A 134 4.70 -34.58 45.12
C PRO A 134 4.55 -34.89 46.63
N LEU A 135 3.64 -35.80 47.02
CA LEU A 135 3.85 -36.78 48.10
C LEU A 135 2.83 -37.94 48.09
N MET A 136 3.32 -39.11 48.47
CA MET A 136 2.75 -40.46 48.43
C MET A 136 1.43 -40.66 49.21
N LYS A 137 0.61 -41.62 48.76
CA LYS A 137 0.11 -42.78 49.57
C LYS A 137 -0.66 -43.79 48.71
N ASN A 138 -0.27 -45.05 48.89
CA ASN A 138 -0.77 -46.26 48.23
C ASN A 138 -2.25 -46.56 48.54
N PHE A 139 -2.95 -47.31 47.69
CA PHE A 139 -3.37 -48.71 47.97
C PHE A 139 -4.35 -49.29 46.93
N LYS A 140 -4.07 -50.56 46.57
CA LYS A 140 -4.96 -51.66 46.12
C LYS A 140 -5.33 -51.76 44.63
N SER A 141 -4.53 -52.60 43.98
CA SER A 141 -4.86 -53.53 42.89
C SER A 141 -6.20 -54.26 43.12
N VAL A 142 -6.99 -54.51 42.06
CA VAL A 142 -7.45 -55.86 41.62
C VAL A 142 -8.14 -55.78 40.23
N LYS A 143 -7.45 -56.40 39.25
CA LYS A 143 -7.84 -57.30 38.14
C LYS A 143 -9.23 -57.29 37.45
N SER A 144 -9.12 -57.60 36.14
CA SER A 144 -9.96 -58.48 35.29
C SER A 144 -11.31 -57.91 34.80
N ALA A 145 -11.83 -58.21 33.61
CA ALA A 145 -11.39 -58.87 32.37
C ALA A 145 -12.56 -58.72 31.37
N THR A 146 -12.29 -58.83 30.05
CA THR A 146 -13.23 -59.30 28.98
C THR A 146 -14.52 -58.48 28.74
N SER A 147 -15.10 -58.27 27.55
CA SER A 147 -14.98 -58.84 26.20
C SER A 147 -15.82 -57.96 25.23
N LYS A 148 -15.59 -58.18 23.92
CA LYS A 148 -16.07 -57.58 22.65
C LYS A 148 -17.59 -57.23 22.45
N PRO A 149 -17.93 -56.46 21.37
CA PRO A 149 -19.27 -55.91 21.01
C PRO A 149 -20.11 -56.94 20.18
N PRO A 150 -21.24 -56.66 19.45
CA PRO A 150 -22.04 -55.43 19.15
C PRO A 150 -23.59 -55.65 19.22
N SER A 151 -24.41 -54.67 18.77
CA SER A 151 -25.57 -54.83 17.81
C SER A 151 -26.65 -53.76 17.98
N ALA A 152 -27.20 -53.35 16.84
CA ALA A 152 -28.24 -52.35 16.64
C ALA A 152 -29.67 -52.85 16.95
N CYS A 153 -30.57 -51.90 17.21
CA CYS A 153 -31.93 -51.80 16.71
C CYS A 153 -32.27 -50.31 16.58
#